data_AF-A0A9X2SDX9-F1
#
_entry.id   AF-A0A9X2SDX9-F1
#
_cell.length_a   1.000
_cell.length_b   1.000
_cell.length_c   1.000
_cell.angle_alpha   90.00
_cell.angle_beta   90.00
_cell.angle_gamma   90.00
#
_symmetry.space_group_name_H-M   'P 1'
#
loop_
_entity.id
_entity.type
_entity.pdbx_description
1 polymer ?
#
loop_
_entity_poly.entity_id
_entity_poly.type
_entity_poly.pdbx_seq_one_letter_code
_entity_poly.pdbx_strand_id
1 'polypeptide(L)'
;MRATTAKLLLAATLAFGAIMTVGLVPAQAEDSVETKIESATQAINRAKALNLLPEGARPTVKLDGEKWDVTFRTDDKDENGSPLHVGQVVMYAKNGKVVKYRESLRSNFIGKVGEDPFDEDLMKISTVEAQDIALEFIKQQDWKLDVNWMFYPYPVAYEYDTRFDIGRLHGVNFSRSHEGIRDGADGVGVTIDRWTGEVDSFYVDWEERTYTPNKVSEADVIGLNEAGKLFYDAIEPFLKWQAIYDPEQPRLVYALHERYVMTFDGKFPIEYQWENPIITEKINPSYSRELVKKRLLTMYDLGLEYIDGKLAYKLRLKPEISLFMENLHPVIDANTGEWLDFLNRPLNKPFSPAGEWLIHAAPESKIEYAASIVWDNELLQLQNEPFIKNGYTLVPFRELLTKLGAKISWDPVARKVTASKNSTTIELTIDSDTTLINGKEQKLEAPAILKDGRTYIPARLVLETFGLHVGWNKESRLVLVSSDGNPLVLSPDEQKKHRFQAQLNWENKMHK
;
A
#
# COMPACT_ATOMS: atom_id res chain seq x y z
N MET A 1 -35.81 -6.84 23.34
CA MET A 1 -34.79 -7.90 23.13
C MET A 1 -34.81 -8.23 21.65
N ARG A 2 -33.64 -8.16 20.98
CA ARG A 2 -33.40 -8.28 19.51
C ARG A 2 -33.67 -7.03 18.66
N ALA A 3 -32.73 -6.07 18.68
CA ALA A 3 -32.38 -5.19 17.54
C ALA A 3 -31.14 -4.31 17.84
N THR A 4 -30.16 -4.80 18.61
CA THR A 4 -29.03 -3.96 19.08
C THR A 4 -27.67 -4.65 19.01
N THR A 5 -27.49 -5.61 18.10
CA THR A 5 -26.23 -6.38 18.01
C THR A 5 -25.81 -6.69 16.57
N ALA A 6 -25.91 -5.70 15.68
CA ALA A 6 -25.37 -5.77 14.31
C ALA A 6 -24.70 -4.44 13.89
N LYS A 7 -24.20 -3.68 14.86
CA LYS A 7 -23.23 -2.60 14.67
C LYS A 7 -21.96 -3.08 15.34
N LEU A 8 -20.83 -3.07 14.62
CA LEU A 8 -19.59 -3.83 14.85
C LEU A 8 -19.68 -5.28 14.36
N LEU A 9 -19.24 -5.58 13.13
CA LEU A 9 -18.38 -6.74 12.86
C LEU A 9 -17.84 -6.85 11.42
N LEU A 10 -18.28 -6.03 10.45
CA LEU A 10 -17.56 -5.93 9.16
C LEU A 10 -16.32 -5.00 9.19
N ALA A 11 -16.06 -4.34 10.32
CA ALA A 11 -14.91 -3.42 10.50
C ALA A 11 -13.74 -4.03 11.30
N ALA A 12 -13.84 -5.28 11.78
CA ALA A 12 -12.92 -5.83 12.78
C ALA A 12 -12.00 -6.97 12.30
N THR A 13 -12.00 -7.34 11.01
CA THR A 13 -11.05 -8.33 10.44
C THR A 13 -10.39 -7.86 9.13
N LEU A 14 -10.25 -6.55 8.97
CA LEU A 14 -9.28 -5.92 8.07
C LEU A 14 -8.33 -5.10 8.95
N ALA A 15 -7.58 -5.78 9.82
CA ALA A 15 -6.60 -5.14 10.68
C ALA A 15 -5.39 -4.72 9.82
N PHE A 16 -5.52 -3.60 9.13
CA PHE A 16 -4.36 -2.89 8.62
C PHE A 16 -3.51 -2.42 9.80
N GLY A 17 -2.25 -2.86 9.81
CA GLY A 17 -1.23 -2.34 10.69
C GLY A 17 -1.16 -0.82 10.54
N ALA A 18 -1.38 -0.14 11.67
CA ALA A 18 -1.13 1.27 11.92
C ALA A 18 -1.47 2.24 10.76
N ILE A 19 -2.72 2.71 10.68
CA ILE A 19 -3.05 4.10 10.31
C ILE A 19 -4.41 4.46 10.92
N MET A 20 -4.38 5.57 11.67
CA MET A 20 -5.41 6.55 12.01
C MET A 20 -6.87 6.12 12.13
N THR A 21 -7.45 6.48 13.27
CA THR A 21 -8.89 6.54 13.53
C THR A 21 -9.67 6.98 12.29
N VAL A 22 -10.53 6.09 11.79
CA VAL A 22 -11.44 6.31 10.67
C VAL A 22 -12.22 7.61 10.86
N GLY A 23 -11.75 8.68 10.24
CA GLY A 23 -12.44 9.96 10.19
C GLY A 23 -13.60 9.87 9.21
N LEU A 24 -14.70 9.23 9.61
CA LEU A 24 -15.96 9.38 8.89
C LEU A 24 -16.36 10.86 8.99
N VAL A 25 -16.58 11.50 7.85
CA VAL A 25 -17.34 12.76 7.80
C VAL A 25 -18.80 12.37 7.58
N PRO A 26 -19.65 12.37 8.63
CA PRO A 26 -21.06 12.11 8.45
C PRO A 26 -21.68 13.26 7.67
N ALA A 27 -22.34 12.96 6.55
CA ALA A 27 -23.23 13.92 5.92
C ALA A 27 -24.50 14.13 6.76
N GLN A 28 -25.04 15.34 6.68
CA GLN A 28 -26.41 15.62 7.08
C GLN A 28 -27.33 15.04 6.00
N ALA A 29 -28.08 14.00 6.34
CA ALA A 29 -29.08 13.40 5.45
C ALA A 29 -30.08 14.46 4.96
N GLU A 30 -30.56 14.29 3.73
CA GLU A 30 -31.62 15.10 3.11
C GLU A 30 -32.78 15.33 4.08
N ASP A 31 -32.99 16.58 4.51
CA ASP A 31 -34.34 16.98 4.93
C ASP A 31 -35.20 17.06 3.67
N SER A 32 -36.18 16.16 3.63
CA SER A 32 -37.12 15.88 2.56
C SER A 32 -37.97 17.10 2.20
N VAL A 33 -37.46 17.96 1.32
CA VAL A 33 -38.31 18.93 0.61
C VAL A 33 -38.49 18.42 -0.82
N GLU A 34 -39.45 17.49 -0.98
CA GLU A 34 -39.96 17.03 -2.28
C GLU A 34 -40.70 18.17 -2.97
N THR A 35 -39.94 19.11 -3.52
CA THR A 35 -40.50 20.19 -4.32
C THR A 35 -40.25 19.88 -5.78
N LYS A 36 -41.35 19.67 -6.51
CA LYS A 36 -41.32 19.55 -7.96
C LYS A 36 -40.62 20.78 -8.56
N ILE A 37 -39.67 20.52 -9.47
CA ILE A 37 -38.92 21.55 -10.18
C ILE A 37 -39.58 21.72 -11.55
N GLU A 38 -40.22 22.86 -11.76
CA GLU A 38 -41.01 23.18 -12.96
C GLU A 38 -40.30 24.17 -13.89
N SER A 39 -39.17 24.73 -13.47
CA SER A 39 -38.43 25.74 -14.24
C SER A 39 -36.92 25.68 -14.03
N ALA A 40 -36.18 26.23 -15.01
CA ALA A 40 -34.73 26.36 -14.92
C ALA A 40 -34.28 27.19 -13.69
N THR A 41 -35.02 28.25 -13.34
CA THR A 41 -34.73 29.07 -12.16
C THR A 41 -34.88 28.26 -10.87
N GLN A 42 -35.90 27.41 -10.76
CA GLN A 42 -36.06 26.51 -9.61
C GLN A 42 -34.93 25.47 -9.55
N ALA A 43 -34.48 24.93 -10.69
CA ALA A 43 -33.35 24.01 -10.74
C ALA A 43 -32.06 24.67 -10.22
N ILE A 44 -31.76 25.89 -10.65
CA ILE A 44 -30.61 26.67 -10.16
C ILE A 44 -30.73 26.92 -8.65
N ASN A 45 -31.89 27.39 -8.18
CA ASN A 45 -32.09 27.70 -6.76
C ASN A 45 -31.97 26.44 -5.89
N ARG A 46 -32.44 25.29 -6.36
CA ARG A 46 -32.27 24.00 -5.68
C ARG A 46 -30.78 23.63 -5.60
N ALA A 47 -30.04 23.72 -6.69
CA ALA A 47 -28.61 23.43 -6.70
C ALA A 47 -27.82 24.35 -5.74
N LYS A 48 -28.15 25.65 -5.69
CA LYS A 48 -27.58 26.58 -4.69
C LYS A 48 -27.92 26.20 -3.25
N ALA A 49 -29.18 25.85 -2.98
CA ALA A 49 -29.61 25.48 -1.64
C ALA A 49 -28.95 24.19 -1.12
N LEU A 50 -28.41 23.36 -2.01
CA LEU A 50 -27.66 22.14 -1.70
C LEU A 50 -26.13 22.36 -1.64
N ASN A 51 -25.66 23.60 -1.78
CA ASN A 51 -24.25 23.95 -1.93
C ASN A 51 -23.57 23.25 -3.12
N LEU A 52 -24.30 22.99 -4.22
CA LEU A 52 -23.80 22.32 -5.44
C LEU A 52 -23.50 23.31 -6.58
N LEU A 53 -23.50 24.61 -6.27
CA LEU A 53 -23.04 25.66 -7.17
C LEU A 53 -22.07 26.56 -6.40
N PRO A 54 -20.79 26.62 -6.79
CA PRO A 54 -19.81 27.46 -6.12
C PRO A 54 -20.10 28.95 -6.35
N GLU A 55 -19.48 29.80 -5.54
CA GLU A 55 -19.55 31.25 -5.73
C GLU A 55 -19.00 31.64 -7.11
N GLY A 56 -19.62 32.63 -7.76
CA GLY A 56 -19.23 33.06 -9.10
C GLY A 56 -19.64 32.10 -10.24
N ALA A 57 -20.29 30.98 -9.96
CA ALA A 57 -20.77 30.05 -10.98
C ALA A 57 -21.76 30.69 -11.96
N ARG A 58 -21.57 30.43 -13.26
CA ARG A 58 -22.48 30.80 -14.35
C ARG A 58 -23.24 29.57 -14.85
N PRO A 59 -24.41 29.23 -14.29
CA PRO A 59 -25.12 28.02 -14.65
C PRO A 59 -25.85 28.14 -15.99
N THR A 60 -25.89 27.04 -16.73
CA THR A 60 -26.75 26.82 -17.90
C THR A 60 -27.61 25.59 -17.64
N VAL A 61 -28.91 25.69 -17.93
CA VAL A 61 -29.88 24.66 -17.58
C VAL A 61 -30.52 24.07 -18.83
N LYS A 62 -30.65 22.75 -18.85
CA LYS A 62 -31.40 21.98 -19.85
C LYS A 62 -32.34 21.01 -19.16
N LEU A 63 -33.54 20.82 -19.72
CA LEU A 63 -34.43 19.71 -19.35
C LEU A 63 -34.18 18.56 -20.31
N ASP A 64 -33.85 17.38 -19.78
CA ASP A 64 -33.65 16.15 -20.54
C ASP A 64 -34.55 15.03 -19.98
N GLY A 65 -35.64 14.75 -20.69
CA GLY A 65 -36.71 13.89 -20.20
C GLY A 65 -37.30 14.41 -18.89
N GLU A 66 -37.19 13.61 -17.82
CA GLU A 66 -37.66 13.94 -16.47
C GLU A 66 -36.56 14.51 -15.56
N LYS A 67 -35.42 14.93 -16.12
CA LYS A 67 -34.25 15.39 -15.36
C LYS A 67 -33.82 16.80 -15.78
N TRP A 68 -33.58 17.66 -14.79
CA TRP A 68 -32.92 18.94 -14.99
C TRP A 68 -31.41 18.74 -14.92
N ASP A 69 -30.71 19.19 -15.96
CA ASP A 69 -29.26 19.21 -16.08
C ASP A 69 -28.77 20.66 -15.92
N VAL A 70 -28.12 20.95 -14.80
CA VAL A 70 -27.54 22.26 -14.46
C VAL A 70 -26.03 22.16 -14.59
N THR A 71 -25.50 22.62 -15.72
CA THR A 71 -24.06 22.74 -15.95
C THR A 71 -23.57 24.11 -15.50
N PHE A 72 -22.34 24.23 -15.00
CA PHE A 72 -21.79 25.51 -14.62
C PHE A 72 -20.29 25.63 -14.90
N ARG A 73 -19.82 26.87 -14.93
CA ARG A 73 -18.40 27.25 -14.98
C ARG A 73 -18.18 28.57 -14.24
N THR A 74 -16.97 28.82 -13.76
CA THR A 74 -16.56 30.15 -13.30
C THR A 74 -15.88 30.94 -14.42
N ASP A 75 -15.49 32.19 -14.13
CA ASP A 75 -14.82 33.07 -15.10
C ASP A 75 -13.33 32.76 -15.26
N ASP A 76 -12.73 32.04 -14.31
CA ASP A 76 -11.31 31.69 -14.32
C ASP A 76 -10.98 30.71 -15.44
N LYS A 77 -9.89 30.97 -16.15
CA LYS A 77 -9.48 30.24 -17.35
C LYS A 77 -7.99 29.95 -17.34
N ASP A 78 -7.61 28.85 -17.97
CA ASP A 78 -6.22 28.56 -18.29
C ASP A 78 -5.69 29.48 -19.41
N GLU A 79 -4.41 29.35 -19.70
CA GLU A 79 -3.70 30.10 -20.75
C GLU A 79 -4.29 29.91 -22.16
N ASN A 80 -5.04 28.81 -22.39
CA ASN A 80 -5.74 28.53 -23.64
C ASN A 80 -7.20 29.06 -23.64
N GLY A 81 -7.62 29.74 -22.57
CA GLY A 81 -8.97 30.28 -22.41
C GLY A 81 -10.02 29.25 -22.00
N SER A 82 -9.62 28.04 -21.62
CA SER A 82 -10.55 27.00 -21.16
C SER A 82 -10.87 27.20 -19.68
N PRO A 83 -12.14 27.05 -19.24
CA PRO A 83 -12.51 27.27 -17.84
C PRO A 83 -11.77 26.35 -16.87
N LEU A 84 -11.27 26.90 -15.76
CA LEU A 84 -10.58 26.10 -14.73
C LEU A 84 -11.56 25.38 -13.82
N HIS A 85 -12.68 26.01 -13.48
CA HIS A 85 -13.70 25.44 -12.59
C HIS A 85 -14.98 25.17 -13.37
N VAL A 86 -15.38 23.91 -13.40
CA VAL A 86 -16.58 23.43 -14.11
C VAL A 86 -17.33 22.42 -13.26
N GLY A 87 -18.63 22.25 -13.53
CA GLY A 87 -19.39 21.19 -12.92
C GLY A 87 -20.77 20.97 -13.50
N GLN A 88 -21.46 19.98 -12.96
CA GLN A 88 -22.75 19.49 -13.39
C GLN A 88 -23.56 18.97 -12.20
N VAL A 89 -24.82 19.39 -12.12
CA VAL A 89 -25.82 18.86 -11.18
C VAL A 89 -27.00 18.33 -11.98
N VAL A 90 -27.31 17.04 -11.84
CA VAL A 90 -28.49 16.42 -12.46
C VAL A 90 -29.51 16.08 -11.38
N MET A 91 -30.75 16.53 -11.55
CA MET A 91 -31.83 16.31 -10.57
C MET A 91 -33.12 15.86 -11.25
N TYR A 92 -33.91 15.03 -10.57
CA TYR A 92 -35.25 14.69 -11.05
C TYR A 92 -36.20 15.89 -10.97
N ALA A 93 -36.95 16.15 -12.04
CA ALA A 93 -37.95 17.21 -12.08
C ALA A 93 -39.12 16.98 -11.10
N LYS A 94 -39.48 15.72 -10.85
CA LYS A 94 -40.64 15.37 -9.99
C LYS A 94 -40.47 15.75 -8.52
N ASN A 95 -39.26 15.71 -7.99
CA ASN A 95 -39.00 15.84 -6.55
C ASN A 95 -37.70 16.57 -6.20
N GLY A 96 -36.90 16.98 -7.19
CA GLY A 96 -35.64 17.70 -6.97
C GLY A 96 -34.53 16.88 -6.32
N LYS A 97 -34.65 15.54 -6.33
CA LYS A 97 -33.61 14.63 -5.84
C LYS A 97 -32.42 14.63 -6.79
N VAL A 98 -31.21 14.76 -6.25
CA VAL A 98 -29.95 14.73 -7.02
C VAL A 98 -29.66 13.31 -7.48
N VAL A 99 -29.29 13.19 -8.75
CA VAL A 99 -28.94 11.93 -9.42
C VAL A 99 -27.45 11.88 -9.75
N LYS A 100 -26.84 13.04 -9.98
CA LYS A 100 -25.43 13.17 -10.31
C LYS A 100 -24.93 14.53 -9.86
N TYR A 101 -23.74 14.54 -9.30
CA TYR A 101 -22.97 15.73 -9.01
C TYR A 101 -21.53 15.52 -9.46
N ARG A 102 -21.05 16.43 -10.30
CA ARG A 102 -19.65 16.50 -10.70
C ARG A 102 -19.16 17.92 -10.56
N GLU A 103 -17.99 18.07 -10.00
CA GLU A 103 -17.31 19.36 -9.88
C GLU A 103 -15.83 19.13 -10.08
N SER A 104 -15.17 20.02 -10.79
CA SER A 104 -13.72 19.98 -10.95
C SER A 104 -13.17 21.39 -11.01
N LEU A 105 -12.23 21.66 -10.12
CA LEU A 105 -11.30 22.78 -10.21
C LEU A 105 -9.97 22.22 -10.71
N ARG A 106 -9.59 22.59 -11.93
CA ARG A 106 -8.32 22.17 -12.53
C ARG A 106 -7.17 23.01 -12.00
N SER A 107 -6.03 22.35 -11.80
CA SER A 107 -4.78 23.03 -11.47
C SER A 107 -4.41 23.99 -12.60
N ASN A 108 -4.00 25.20 -12.23
CA ASN A 108 -3.30 26.12 -13.13
C ASN A 108 -1.79 26.14 -12.84
N PHE A 109 -1.29 25.20 -12.03
CA PHE A 109 0.12 25.11 -11.69
C PHE A 109 0.96 24.83 -12.93
N ILE A 110 1.91 25.73 -13.17
CA ILE A 110 2.95 25.58 -14.20
C ILE A 110 4.28 25.60 -13.46
N GLY A 111 4.98 24.46 -13.45
CA GLY A 111 6.31 24.35 -12.86
C GLY A 111 7.27 25.34 -13.49
N LYS A 112 8.09 26.02 -12.69
CA LYS A 112 9.07 26.97 -13.23
C LYS A 112 10.23 26.21 -13.86
N VAL A 113 10.70 26.69 -15.01
CA VAL A 113 11.90 26.13 -15.66
C VAL A 113 13.09 26.23 -14.71
N GLY A 114 13.72 25.09 -14.40
CA GLY A 114 14.87 24.99 -13.50
C GLY A 114 14.53 24.85 -12.01
N GLU A 115 13.24 24.84 -11.64
CA GLU A 115 12.78 24.48 -10.32
C GLU A 115 12.74 22.95 -10.20
N ASP A 116 13.33 22.39 -9.15
CA ASP A 116 13.25 20.96 -8.86
C ASP A 116 11.95 20.71 -8.06
N PRO A 117 10.90 20.13 -8.67
CA PRO A 117 9.67 19.84 -7.95
C PRO A 117 9.87 18.76 -6.88
N PHE A 118 11.01 18.05 -6.88
CA PHE A 118 11.36 16.99 -5.93
C PHE A 118 12.26 17.47 -4.78
N ASP A 119 12.53 18.77 -4.68
CA ASP A 119 13.32 19.32 -3.58
C ASP A 119 12.58 19.12 -2.24
N GLU A 120 13.01 18.10 -1.47
CA GLU A 120 12.42 17.75 -0.19
C GLU A 120 12.61 18.85 0.87
N ASP A 121 13.65 19.68 0.76
CA ASP A 121 13.90 20.77 1.72
C ASP A 121 12.82 21.87 1.61
N LEU A 122 12.12 21.94 0.48
CA LEU A 122 11.01 22.87 0.26
C LEU A 122 9.64 22.30 0.68
N MET A 123 9.56 21.00 0.95
CA MET A 123 8.32 20.31 1.32
C MET A 123 7.97 20.54 2.79
N LYS A 124 7.16 21.58 3.07
CA LYS A 124 6.73 21.94 4.43
C LYS A 124 5.58 21.10 4.95
N ILE A 125 4.79 20.51 4.06
CA ILE A 125 3.60 19.72 4.38
C ILE A 125 3.91 18.24 4.16
N SER A 126 3.79 17.48 5.24
CA SER A 126 3.83 16.02 5.20
C SER A 126 2.58 15.43 4.55
N THR A 127 2.67 14.18 4.12
CA THR A 127 1.51 13.41 3.61
C THR A 127 0.34 13.37 4.61
N VAL A 128 0.63 13.29 5.91
CA VAL A 128 -0.41 13.26 6.96
C VAL A 128 -1.08 14.62 7.08
N GLU A 129 -0.32 15.71 7.10
CA GLU A 129 -0.88 17.07 7.15
C GLU A 129 -1.70 17.39 5.90
N ALA A 130 -1.28 16.93 4.72
CA ALA A 130 -2.05 17.08 3.49
C ALA A 130 -3.42 16.35 3.56
N GLN A 131 -3.48 15.19 4.23
CA GLN A 131 -4.75 14.49 4.46
C GLN A 131 -5.70 15.30 5.35
N ASP A 132 -5.18 15.93 6.40
CA ASP A 132 -5.96 16.79 7.29
C ASP A 132 -6.49 18.03 6.54
N ILE A 133 -5.64 18.67 5.70
CA ILE A 133 -6.02 19.80 4.85
C ILE A 133 -7.15 19.40 3.88
N ALA A 134 -7.01 18.26 3.19
CA ALA A 134 -8.04 17.77 2.28
C ALA A 134 -9.36 17.48 2.99
N LEU A 135 -9.29 16.85 4.17
CA LEU A 135 -10.46 16.53 4.97
C LEU A 135 -11.20 17.81 5.41
N GLU A 136 -10.46 18.82 5.84
CA GLU A 136 -11.02 20.10 6.23
C GLU A 136 -11.61 20.86 5.03
N PHE A 137 -10.92 20.87 3.90
CA PHE A 137 -11.44 21.41 2.64
C PHE A 137 -12.79 20.79 2.27
N ILE A 138 -12.90 19.45 2.30
CA ILE A 138 -14.14 18.73 1.99
C ILE A 138 -15.28 19.12 2.94
N LYS A 139 -15.00 19.25 4.24
CA LYS A 139 -16.01 19.68 5.23
C LYS A 139 -16.51 21.09 4.97
N GLN A 140 -15.63 22.01 4.54
CA GLN A 140 -15.99 23.40 4.26
C GLN A 140 -16.91 23.56 3.05
N GLN A 141 -16.87 22.63 2.09
CA GLN A 141 -17.78 22.67 0.95
C GLN A 141 -19.23 22.45 1.34
N ASP A 142 -19.46 21.72 2.45
CA ASP A 142 -20.80 21.45 3.00
C ASP A 142 -21.81 20.96 1.95
N TRP A 143 -21.34 20.13 1.01
CA TRP A 143 -22.17 19.55 -0.05
C TRP A 143 -23.31 18.74 0.58
N LYS A 144 -24.56 19.12 0.31
CA LYS A 144 -25.75 18.43 0.84
C LYS A 144 -26.07 17.18 -0.01
N LEU A 145 -25.14 16.23 -0.01
CA LEU A 145 -25.24 14.93 -0.68
C LEU A 145 -25.31 13.80 0.35
N ASP A 146 -25.94 12.70 -0.02
CA ASP A 146 -25.90 11.47 0.77
C ASP A 146 -24.53 10.80 0.62
N VAL A 147 -23.59 11.15 1.49
CA VAL A 147 -22.21 10.67 1.44
C VAL A 147 -21.66 10.36 2.83
N ASN A 148 -20.81 9.35 2.89
CA ASN A 148 -19.89 9.14 4.00
C ASN A 148 -18.50 9.00 3.41
N TRP A 149 -17.73 10.09 3.39
CA TRP A 149 -16.39 10.07 2.83
C TRP A 149 -15.47 9.24 3.71
N MET A 150 -14.75 8.33 3.07
CA MET A 150 -13.76 7.46 3.67
C MET A 150 -12.45 7.67 2.94
N PHE A 151 -11.36 7.85 3.67
CA PHE A 151 -10.04 8.00 3.08
C PHE A 151 -9.72 6.84 2.12
N TYR A 152 -9.16 7.18 0.97
CA TYR A 152 -8.68 6.26 -0.05
C TYR A 152 -7.15 6.22 0.02
N PRO A 153 -6.55 5.24 0.72
CA PRO A 153 -5.11 5.18 0.97
C PRO A 153 -4.36 4.62 -0.24
N TYR A 154 -5.05 3.95 -1.16
CA TYR A 154 -4.41 3.32 -2.29
C TYR A 154 -3.99 4.39 -3.29
N PRO A 155 -2.88 4.17 -3.98
CA PRO A 155 -2.42 5.16 -4.91
C PRO A 155 -3.33 5.14 -6.16
N VAL A 156 -3.61 6.32 -6.72
CA VAL A 156 -4.46 6.46 -7.92
C VAL A 156 -3.56 6.85 -9.08
N ALA A 157 -3.32 5.91 -9.99
CA ALA A 157 -2.69 6.23 -11.26
C ALA A 157 -3.75 6.85 -12.18
N TYR A 158 -3.62 8.14 -12.49
CA TYR A 158 -4.39 8.75 -13.55
C TYR A 158 -3.75 8.40 -14.90
N GLU A 159 -4.55 7.95 -15.85
CA GLU A 159 -4.12 7.53 -17.19
C GLU A 159 -3.40 8.62 -18.01
N TYR A 160 -3.42 9.89 -17.58
CA TYR A 160 -2.94 11.01 -18.40
C TYR A 160 -2.18 12.10 -17.66
N ASP A 161 -1.94 11.98 -16.35
CA ASP A 161 -1.29 13.05 -15.61
C ASP A 161 -0.11 12.56 -14.77
N THR A 162 1.07 12.77 -15.34
CA THR A 162 2.36 12.46 -14.74
C THR A 162 2.69 13.37 -13.56
N ARG A 163 1.88 14.37 -13.20
CA ARG A 163 2.28 15.48 -12.32
C ARG A 163 1.87 15.35 -10.85
N PHE A 164 0.86 14.57 -10.50
CA PHE A 164 0.18 14.78 -9.22
C PHE A 164 0.81 14.11 -7.99
N ASP A 165 1.66 13.09 -8.19
CA ASP A 165 2.35 12.39 -7.09
C ASP A 165 3.87 12.57 -7.09
N ILE A 166 4.40 13.47 -7.92
CA ILE A 166 5.85 13.64 -8.10
C ILE A 166 6.34 14.98 -7.55
N GLY A 167 6.44 15.05 -6.23
CA GLY A 167 7.25 16.03 -5.52
C GLY A 167 6.44 17.10 -4.78
N ARG A 168 6.11 18.20 -5.47
CA ARG A 168 5.48 19.40 -4.87
C ARG A 168 3.99 19.25 -4.61
N LEU A 169 3.24 18.60 -5.48
CA LEU A 169 1.80 18.40 -5.30
C LEU A 169 1.55 17.06 -4.60
N HIS A 170 0.49 17.00 -3.79
CA HIS A 170 0.04 15.77 -3.15
C HIS A 170 -1.45 15.55 -3.38
N GLY A 171 -1.81 14.48 -4.09
CA GLY A 171 -3.19 14.06 -4.27
C GLY A 171 -3.69 13.24 -3.07
N VAL A 172 -4.76 13.71 -2.43
CA VAL A 172 -5.48 13.01 -1.37
C VAL A 172 -6.86 12.64 -1.88
N ASN A 173 -7.17 11.35 -1.89
CA ASN A 173 -8.45 10.84 -2.36
C ASN A 173 -9.31 10.32 -1.20
N PHE A 174 -10.61 10.51 -1.34
CA PHE A 174 -11.64 9.96 -0.50
C PHE A 174 -12.65 9.27 -1.40
N SER A 175 -13.11 8.12 -0.97
CA SER A 175 -14.18 7.40 -1.62
C SER A 175 -15.45 7.50 -0.79
N ARG A 176 -16.61 7.48 -1.45
CA ARG A 176 -17.87 7.29 -0.73
C ARG A 176 -17.85 5.93 -0.04
N SER A 177 -18.52 5.82 1.10
CA SER A 177 -18.72 4.54 1.79
C SER A 177 -20.19 4.26 2.05
N HIS A 178 -20.54 2.98 1.98
CA HIS A 178 -21.85 2.43 2.29
C HIS A 178 -21.70 1.28 3.28
N GLU A 179 -22.39 1.37 4.43
CA GLU A 179 -22.24 0.40 5.54
C GLU A 179 -20.78 0.20 6.01
N GLY A 180 -19.95 1.24 5.87
CA GLY A 180 -18.52 1.17 6.22
C GLY A 180 -17.64 0.48 5.17
N ILE A 181 -18.20 0.09 4.02
CA ILE A 181 -17.46 -0.44 2.86
C ILE A 181 -17.30 0.67 1.84
N ARG A 182 -16.10 0.79 1.29
CA ARG A 182 -15.77 1.79 0.27
C ARG A 182 -16.46 1.50 -1.07
N ASP A 183 -16.91 2.53 -1.78
CA ASP A 183 -17.19 2.50 -3.22
C ASP A 183 -16.02 3.11 -3.99
N GLY A 184 -15.32 2.29 -4.78
CA GLY A 184 -14.14 2.71 -5.51
C GLY A 184 -14.39 3.56 -6.76
N ALA A 185 -15.66 3.80 -7.12
CA ALA A 185 -16.05 4.52 -8.33
C ALA A 185 -16.69 5.90 -8.08
N ASP A 186 -16.94 6.27 -6.81
CA ASP A 186 -17.45 7.58 -6.38
C ASP A 186 -16.52 8.18 -5.33
N GLY A 187 -16.09 9.43 -5.52
CA GLY A 187 -15.03 10.00 -4.71
C GLY A 187 -14.84 11.50 -4.81
N VAL A 188 -14.00 11.99 -3.91
CA VAL A 188 -13.44 13.34 -3.94
C VAL A 188 -11.93 13.22 -3.93
N GLY A 189 -11.25 13.88 -4.85
CA GLY A 189 -9.81 14.06 -4.78
C GLY A 189 -9.46 15.53 -4.60
N VAL A 190 -8.49 15.80 -3.73
CA VAL A 190 -7.97 17.13 -3.44
C VAL A 190 -6.47 17.08 -3.64
N THR A 191 -5.92 18.05 -4.36
CA THR A 191 -4.49 18.20 -4.57
C THR A 191 -3.99 19.37 -3.74
N ILE A 192 -2.96 19.14 -2.94
CA ILE A 192 -2.37 20.14 -2.03
C ILE A 192 -0.96 20.48 -2.52
N ASP A 193 -0.63 21.76 -2.59
CA ASP A 193 0.76 22.21 -2.74
C ASP A 193 1.51 22.00 -1.42
N ARG A 194 2.49 21.09 -1.40
CA ARG A 194 3.24 20.73 -0.20
C ARG A 194 4.19 21.81 0.30
N TRP A 195 4.42 22.87 -0.48
CA TRP A 195 5.26 23.99 -0.07
C TRP A 195 4.47 25.07 0.67
N THR A 196 3.18 25.21 0.33
CA THR A 196 2.31 26.27 0.86
C THR A 196 1.19 25.73 1.76
N GLY A 197 0.75 24.50 1.56
CA GLY A 197 -0.45 23.92 2.17
C GLY A 197 -1.76 24.34 1.49
N GLU A 198 -1.70 25.04 0.36
CA GLU A 198 -2.88 25.48 -0.37
C GLU A 198 -3.48 24.35 -1.19
N VAL A 199 -4.81 24.32 -1.30
CA VAL A 199 -5.51 23.43 -2.23
C VAL A 199 -5.33 23.99 -3.64
N ASP A 200 -4.63 23.25 -4.48
CA ASP A 200 -4.32 23.62 -5.87
C ASP A 200 -5.47 23.22 -6.82
N SER A 201 -6.03 22.04 -6.61
CA SER A 201 -7.10 21.50 -7.44
C SER A 201 -7.94 20.49 -6.68
N PHE A 202 -9.15 20.24 -7.17
CA PHE A 202 -9.99 19.16 -6.64
C PHE A 202 -10.97 18.66 -7.69
N TYR A 203 -11.51 17.48 -7.45
CA TYR A 203 -12.67 16.98 -8.17
C TYR A 203 -13.62 16.25 -7.22
N VAL A 204 -14.89 16.21 -7.60
CA VAL A 204 -15.94 15.40 -7.00
C VAL A 204 -16.63 14.64 -8.12
N ASP A 205 -16.80 13.33 -7.94
CA ASP A 205 -17.73 12.52 -8.73
C ASP A 205 -18.67 11.78 -7.78
N TRP A 206 -19.96 12.08 -7.91
CA TRP A 206 -21.01 11.48 -7.11
C TRP A 206 -22.18 11.12 -8.01
N GLU A 207 -22.66 9.89 -7.88
CA GLU A 207 -23.87 9.44 -8.55
C GLU A 207 -24.85 8.82 -7.53
N GLU A 208 -26.14 8.89 -7.84
CA GLU A 208 -27.14 8.11 -7.12
C GLU A 208 -26.89 6.63 -7.43
N ARG A 209 -26.48 5.87 -6.40
CA ARG A 209 -26.15 4.45 -6.52
C ARG A 209 -27.12 3.57 -5.75
N THR A 210 -27.39 2.39 -6.32
CA THR A 210 -28.00 1.27 -5.61
C THR A 210 -26.89 0.27 -5.27
N TYR A 211 -26.75 -0.06 -4.00
CA TYR A 211 -25.73 -0.98 -3.53
C TYR A 211 -26.29 -2.40 -3.52
N THR A 212 -25.63 -3.33 -4.18
CA THR A 212 -26.04 -4.74 -4.27
C THR A 212 -24.95 -5.63 -3.69
N PRO A 213 -25.28 -6.46 -2.69
CA PRO A 213 -26.60 -6.57 -2.05
C PRO A 213 -26.93 -5.30 -1.22
N ASN A 214 -28.22 -4.89 -1.19
CA ASN A 214 -28.66 -3.68 -0.45
C ASN A 214 -28.46 -3.78 1.07
N LYS A 215 -28.18 -4.99 1.56
CA LYS A 215 -27.74 -5.31 2.91
C LYS A 215 -26.77 -6.48 2.82
N VAL A 216 -25.63 -6.35 3.46
CA VAL A 216 -24.63 -7.43 3.50
C VAL A 216 -24.85 -8.28 4.74
N SER A 217 -25.23 -9.55 4.57
CA SER A 217 -25.14 -10.54 5.65
C SER A 217 -23.78 -11.22 5.61
N GLU A 218 -23.13 -11.40 6.76
CA GLU A 218 -21.88 -12.16 6.85
C GLU A 218 -21.99 -13.58 6.30
N ALA A 219 -23.17 -14.19 6.36
CA ALA A 219 -23.39 -15.55 5.86
C ALA A 219 -23.38 -15.66 4.33
N ASP A 220 -23.59 -14.55 3.62
CA ASP A 220 -23.69 -14.52 2.16
C ASP A 220 -22.36 -14.17 1.49
N VAL A 221 -21.37 -13.70 2.26
CA VAL A 221 -20.05 -13.26 1.78
C VAL A 221 -19.00 -14.28 2.19
N ILE A 222 -18.24 -14.79 1.21
CA ILE A 222 -17.13 -15.71 1.52
C ILE A 222 -16.09 -15.00 2.39
N GLY A 223 -15.42 -15.70 3.30
CA GLY A 223 -14.44 -15.06 4.18
C GLY A 223 -13.18 -14.58 3.44
N LEU A 224 -12.46 -13.58 3.98
CA LEU A 224 -11.24 -13.02 3.36
C LEU A 224 -10.17 -14.09 3.07
N ASN A 225 -10.02 -15.09 3.94
CA ASN A 225 -9.07 -16.19 3.72
C ASN A 225 -9.47 -17.12 2.58
N GLU A 226 -10.77 -17.36 2.41
CA GLU A 226 -11.29 -18.12 1.27
C GLU A 226 -11.12 -17.33 -0.02
N ALA A 227 -11.49 -16.04 0.01
CA ALA A 227 -11.30 -15.14 -1.11
C ALA A 227 -9.82 -15.06 -1.51
N GLY A 228 -8.91 -14.95 -0.54
CA GLY A 228 -7.47 -14.92 -0.77
C GLY A 228 -6.96 -16.17 -1.49
N LYS A 229 -7.43 -17.36 -1.11
CA LYS A 229 -7.08 -18.61 -1.79
C LYS A 229 -7.57 -18.63 -3.23
N LEU A 230 -8.82 -18.23 -3.47
CA LEU A 230 -9.38 -18.13 -4.82
C LEU A 230 -8.58 -17.16 -5.70
N PHE A 231 -8.17 -16.00 -5.16
CA PHE A 231 -7.28 -15.07 -5.88
C PHE A 231 -5.91 -15.67 -6.14
N TYR A 232 -5.30 -16.31 -5.14
CA TYR A 232 -4.00 -16.93 -5.31
C TYR A 232 -4.05 -18.00 -6.41
N ASP A 233 -5.09 -18.84 -6.43
CA ASP A 233 -5.24 -19.91 -7.42
C ASP A 233 -5.53 -19.36 -8.84
N ALA A 234 -6.32 -18.28 -8.94
CA ALA A 234 -6.70 -17.70 -10.22
C ALA A 234 -5.59 -16.85 -10.87
N ILE A 235 -4.71 -16.22 -10.07
CA ILE A 235 -3.73 -15.26 -10.59
C ILE A 235 -2.48 -15.96 -11.08
N GLU A 236 -2.15 -15.71 -12.34
CA GLU A 236 -0.94 -16.22 -12.97
C GLU A 236 -0.12 -15.07 -13.57
N PRO A 237 1.16 -14.89 -13.15
CA PRO A 237 2.06 -13.95 -13.80
C PRO A 237 2.22 -14.30 -15.28
N PHE A 238 2.18 -13.27 -16.11
CA PHE A 238 2.41 -13.38 -17.55
C PHE A 238 3.71 -12.68 -17.95
N LEU A 239 4.25 -13.09 -19.10
CA LEU A 239 5.45 -12.52 -19.67
C LEU A 239 5.07 -11.44 -20.69
N LYS A 240 5.82 -10.35 -20.72
CA LYS A 240 5.75 -9.34 -21.77
C LYS A 240 7.13 -8.78 -22.07
N TRP A 241 7.30 -8.24 -23.27
CA TRP A 241 8.42 -7.36 -23.59
C TRP A 241 8.08 -5.95 -23.11
N GLN A 242 8.95 -5.38 -22.28
CA GLN A 242 8.84 -4.00 -21.80
C GLN A 242 9.88 -3.11 -22.48
N ALA A 243 9.38 -2.14 -23.25
CA ALA A 243 10.19 -1.27 -24.11
C ALA A 243 9.73 0.21 -24.08
N ILE A 244 8.88 0.59 -23.10
CA ILE A 244 8.03 1.79 -23.18
C ILE A 244 8.86 3.09 -23.37
N TYR A 245 10.01 3.20 -22.71
CA TYR A 245 10.86 4.40 -22.80
C TYR A 245 12.31 4.10 -23.22
N ASP A 246 12.68 2.83 -23.32
CA ASP A 246 13.93 2.39 -23.95
C ASP A 246 13.60 1.34 -25.00
N PRO A 247 13.18 1.77 -26.21
CA PRO A 247 12.80 0.85 -27.28
C PRO A 247 14.00 0.07 -27.83
N GLU A 248 15.23 0.53 -27.55
CA GLU A 248 16.47 -0.11 -28.01
C GLU A 248 16.91 -1.25 -27.08
N GLN A 249 16.44 -1.26 -25.82
CA GLN A 249 16.75 -2.30 -24.84
C GLN A 249 15.48 -2.89 -24.20
N PRO A 250 14.64 -3.61 -24.98
CA PRO A 250 13.48 -4.28 -24.43
C PRO A 250 13.90 -5.36 -23.44
N ARG A 251 13.25 -5.41 -22.28
CA ARG A 251 13.45 -6.48 -21.30
C ARG A 251 12.27 -7.42 -21.28
N LEU A 252 12.56 -8.71 -21.17
CA LEU A 252 11.55 -9.73 -20.90
C LEU A 252 11.23 -9.70 -19.40
N VAL A 253 9.98 -9.42 -19.06
CA VAL A 253 9.55 -9.23 -17.67
C VAL A 253 8.30 -10.02 -17.34
N TYR A 254 8.17 -10.41 -16.08
CA TYR A 254 6.93 -10.88 -15.51
C TYR A 254 6.10 -9.72 -14.94
N ALA A 255 4.81 -9.74 -15.23
CA ALA A 255 3.84 -8.77 -14.75
C ALA A 255 2.54 -9.44 -14.26
N LEU A 256 1.73 -8.66 -13.56
CA LEU A 256 0.34 -8.98 -13.23
C LEU A 256 -0.59 -8.01 -13.94
N HIS A 257 -1.85 -8.40 -14.12
CA HIS A 257 -2.88 -7.46 -14.55
C HIS A 257 -3.15 -6.40 -13.47
N GLU A 258 -3.52 -5.20 -13.90
CA GLU A 258 -3.70 -4.04 -13.02
C GLU A 258 -4.95 -4.10 -12.14
N ARG A 259 -5.91 -4.95 -12.47
CA ARG A 259 -7.20 -5.05 -11.80
C ARG A 259 -7.48 -6.55 -11.64
N TYR A 260 -7.85 -7.00 -10.45
CA TYR A 260 -8.42 -8.34 -10.26
C TYR A 260 -9.62 -8.18 -9.37
N VAL A 261 -10.78 -8.64 -9.85
CA VAL A 261 -12.07 -8.47 -9.19
C VAL A 261 -12.76 -9.82 -9.10
N MET A 262 -13.32 -10.10 -7.93
CA MET A 262 -14.11 -11.30 -7.66
C MET A 262 -15.35 -10.88 -6.89
N THR A 263 -16.52 -11.36 -7.27
CA THR A 263 -17.75 -11.08 -6.53
C THR A 263 -17.66 -11.62 -5.11
N PHE A 264 -18.47 -11.06 -4.22
CA PHE A 264 -18.53 -11.45 -2.81
C PHE A 264 -18.87 -12.94 -2.58
N ASP A 265 -19.39 -13.65 -3.60
CA ASP A 265 -19.70 -15.08 -3.59
C ASP A 265 -18.65 -15.96 -4.29
N GLY A 266 -17.47 -15.40 -4.60
CA GLY A 266 -16.30 -16.16 -5.08
C GLY A 266 -16.24 -16.39 -6.59
N LYS A 267 -16.98 -15.63 -7.41
CA LYS A 267 -16.96 -15.75 -8.88
C LYS A 267 -16.13 -14.63 -9.50
N PHE A 268 -15.35 -14.97 -10.51
CA PHE A 268 -14.60 -13.99 -11.31
C PHE A 268 -15.45 -13.51 -12.49
N PRO A 269 -15.95 -12.26 -12.50
CA PRO A 269 -16.79 -11.76 -13.58
C PRO A 269 -16.00 -11.66 -14.89
N ILE A 270 -16.65 -11.98 -16.01
CA ILE A 270 -15.99 -12.01 -17.32
C ILE A 270 -15.60 -10.59 -17.80
N GLU A 271 -16.35 -9.57 -17.38
CA GLU A 271 -16.06 -8.17 -17.66
C GLU A 271 -14.75 -7.67 -17.01
N TYR A 272 -14.24 -8.42 -16.03
CA TYR A 272 -12.94 -8.18 -15.37
C TYR A 272 -11.99 -9.36 -15.64
N GLN A 273 -12.13 -10.07 -16.75
CA GLN A 273 -11.12 -11.01 -17.22
C GLN A 273 -10.36 -10.34 -18.36
N TRP A 274 -9.03 -10.39 -18.28
CA TRP A 274 -8.16 -9.82 -19.29
C TRP A 274 -7.35 -10.90 -20.00
N GLU A 275 -7.06 -10.64 -21.27
CA GLU A 275 -6.22 -11.50 -22.07
C GLU A 275 -4.75 -11.14 -21.86
N ASN A 276 -3.96 -12.12 -21.44
CA ASN A 276 -2.52 -11.95 -21.30
C ASN A 276 -1.88 -11.80 -22.70
N PRO A 277 -0.84 -10.95 -22.84
CA PRO A 277 -0.05 -10.88 -24.06
C PRO A 277 0.45 -12.27 -24.51
N ILE A 278 0.25 -12.57 -25.79
CA ILE A 278 0.74 -13.82 -26.38
C ILE A 278 2.16 -13.61 -26.89
N ILE A 279 3.11 -14.34 -26.33
CA ILE A 279 4.48 -14.43 -26.86
C ILE A 279 4.56 -15.68 -27.73
N THR A 280 4.76 -15.48 -29.03
CA THR A 280 4.86 -16.57 -30.01
C THR A 280 6.24 -17.24 -30.01
N GLU A 281 7.25 -16.54 -29.51
CA GLU A 281 8.61 -17.04 -29.36
C GLU A 281 8.70 -18.03 -28.19
N LYS A 282 9.45 -19.12 -28.39
CA LYS A 282 9.75 -20.07 -27.32
C LYS A 282 10.78 -19.46 -26.37
N ILE A 283 10.30 -18.81 -25.32
CA ILE A 283 11.12 -18.25 -24.24
C ILE A 283 11.20 -19.21 -23.06
N ASN A 284 12.37 -19.27 -22.41
CA ASN A 284 12.59 -20.06 -21.20
C ASN A 284 13.25 -19.17 -20.13
N PRO A 285 12.44 -18.40 -19.37
CA PRO A 285 12.94 -17.56 -18.29
C PRO A 285 13.79 -18.35 -17.28
N SER A 286 14.94 -17.81 -16.88
CA SER A 286 15.78 -18.44 -15.84
C SER A 286 15.16 -18.32 -14.44
N TYR A 287 14.34 -17.30 -14.21
CA TYR A 287 13.78 -17.02 -12.89
C TYR A 287 12.44 -17.74 -12.67
N SER A 288 12.27 -18.33 -11.48
CA SER A 288 11.15 -19.22 -11.14
C SER A 288 9.81 -18.49 -11.16
N ARG A 289 8.85 -19.00 -11.96
CA ARG A 289 7.49 -18.46 -12.06
C ARG A 289 6.72 -18.51 -10.74
N GLU A 290 6.91 -19.58 -9.96
CA GLU A 290 6.28 -19.72 -8.63
C GLU A 290 6.78 -18.65 -7.64
N LEU A 291 8.07 -18.35 -7.71
CA LEU A 291 8.69 -17.31 -6.89
C LEU A 291 8.23 -15.91 -7.34
N VAL A 292 8.13 -15.68 -8.64
CA VAL A 292 7.56 -14.46 -9.24
C VAL A 292 6.14 -14.23 -8.76
N LYS A 293 5.28 -15.25 -8.78
CA LYS A 293 3.88 -15.15 -8.33
C LYS A 293 3.81 -14.65 -6.89
N LYS A 294 4.55 -15.29 -5.98
CA LYS A 294 4.62 -14.86 -4.57
C LYS A 294 5.13 -13.43 -4.44
N ARG A 295 6.20 -13.07 -5.15
CA ARG A 295 6.83 -11.74 -5.08
C ARG A 295 5.96 -10.63 -5.65
N LEU A 296 5.29 -10.83 -6.78
CA LEU A 296 4.37 -9.84 -7.33
C LEU A 296 3.17 -9.64 -6.39
N LEU A 297 2.61 -10.71 -5.87
CA LEU A 297 1.46 -10.63 -4.95
C LEU A 297 1.80 -9.98 -3.61
N THR A 298 3.06 -9.94 -3.15
CA THR A 298 3.40 -9.23 -1.90
C THR A 298 3.11 -7.73 -1.95
N MET A 299 3.03 -7.16 -3.16
CA MET A 299 2.76 -5.75 -3.38
C MET A 299 1.28 -5.39 -3.31
N TYR A 300 0.39 -6.38 -3.21
CA TYR A 300 -1.05 -6.16 -3.23
C TYR A 300 -1.67 -6.42 -1.86
N ASP A 301 -2.70 -5.64 -1.56
CA ASP A 301 -3.69 -5.95 -0.55
C ASP A 301 -4.95 -6.50 -1.20
N LEU A 302 -5.70 -7.27 -0.41
CA LEU A 302 -7.01 -7.77 -0.77
C LEU A 302 -8.04 -7.15 0.14
N GLY A 303 -9.03 -6.47 -0.45
CA GLY A 303 -10.10 -5.82 0.30
C GLY A 303 -11.46 -6.09 -0.32
N LEU A 304 -12.50 -5.94 0.50
CA LEU A 304 -13.89 -5.92 0.06
C LEU A 304 -14.28 -4.46 -0.24
N GLU A 305 -14.83 -4.19 -1.42
CA GLU A 305 -15.29 -2.87 -1.86
C GLU A 305 -16.53 -2.98 -2.75
N TYR A 306 -17.25 -1.88 -2.92
CA TYR A 306 -18.23 -1.73 -3.98
C TYR A 306 -17.55 -1.25 -5.26
N ILE A 307 -17.91 -1.91 -6.36
CA ILE A 307 -17.50 -1.55 -7.72
C ILE A 307 -18.78 -1.42 -8.52
N ASP A 308 -19.08 -0.21 -8.96
CA ASP A 308 -20.34 0.11 -9.64
C ASP A 308 -21.59 -0.31 -8.85
N GLY A 309 -21.55 -0.07 -7.54
CA GLY A 309 -22.60 -0.48 -6.60
C GLY A 309 -22.66 -2.00 -6.35
N LYS A 310 -21.81 -2.83 -6.95
CA LYS A 310 -21.77 -4.28 -6.70
C LYS A 310 -20.66 -4.64 -5.72
N LEU A 311 -20.99 -5.41 -4.69
CA LEU A 311 -20.01 -5.85 -3.70
C LEU A 311 -19.03 -6.86 -4.31
N ALA A 312 -17.74 -6.60 -4.16
CA ALA A 312 -16.68 -7.44 -4.71
C ALA A 312 -15.41 -7.36 -3.86
N TYR A 313 -14.65 -8.45 -3.88
CA TYR A 313 -13.26 -8.42 -3.49
C TYR A 313 -12.40 -7.88 -4.63
N LYS A 314 -11.39 -7.08 -4.29
CA LYS A 314 -10.44 -6.53 -5.25
C LYS A 314 -9.02 -6.53 -4.70
N LEU A 315 -8.07 -6.86 -5.58
CA LEU A 315 -6.66 -6.61 -5.30
C LEU A 315 -6.28 -5.16 -5.60
N ARG A 316 -5.60 -4.53 -4.66
CA ARG A 316 -5.10 -3.16 -4.77
C ARG A 316 -3.61 -3.14 -4.53
N LEU A 317 -2.86 -2.38 -5.32
CA LEU A 317 -1.48 -2.08 -4.95
C LEU A 317 -1.46 -1.36 -3.61
N LYS A 318 -0.52 -1.77 -2.77
CA LYS A 318 -0.32 -1.21 -1.44
C LYS A 318 0.01 0.29 -1.50
N PRO A 319 -0.51 1.11 -0.57
CA PRO A 319 -0.24 2.56 -0.46
C PRO A 319 1.24 2.95 -0.51
N GLU A 320 2.10 2.15 0.12
CA GLU A 320 3.54 2.37 0.20
C GLU A 320 4.30 2.06 -1.10
N ILE A 321 3.64 1.42 -2.07
CA ILE A 321 4.25 1.10 -3.36
C ILE A 321 4.15 2.37 -4.18
N SER A 322 5.31 2.99 -4.41
CA SER A 322 5.39 4.14 -5.33
C SER A 322 4.76 3.76 -6.66
N LEU A 323 3.82 4.57 -7.15
CA LEU A 323 3.33 4.40 -8.51
C LEU A 323 4.44 4.72 -9.48
N PHE A 324 4.63 3.81 -10.42
CA PHE A 324 5.46 4.04 -11.58
C PHE A 324 4.49 4.42 -12.72
N MET A 325 4.90 5.36 -13.57
CA MET A 325 4.04 6.14 -14.49
C MET A 325 2.94 5.35 -15.22
N GLU A 326 1.79 5.98 -15.54
CA GLU A 326 0.76 5.45 -16.47
C GLU A 326 0.26 4.01 -16.18
N ASN A 327 -0.25 3.73 -14.97
CA ASN A 327 -0.69 2.38 -14.57
C ASN A 327 0.40 1.29 -14.71
N LEU A 328 1.69 1.66 -14.85
CA LEU A 328 2.76 0.69 -14.97
C LEU A 328 3.16 0.19 -13.58
N HIS A 329 2.78 -1.04 -13.29
CA HIS A 329 3.12 -1.69 -12.03
C HIS A 329 4.57 -2.19 -12.08
N PRO A 330 5.28 -2.27 -10.94
CA PRO A 330 6.58 -2.91 -10.87
C PRO A 330 6.56 -4.31 -11.47
N VAL A 331 7.60 -4.61 -12.23
CA VAL A 331 7.77 -5.87 -12.92
C VAL A 331 9.03 -6.57 -12.42
N ILE A 332 9.11 -7.87 -12.65
CA ILE A 332 10.29 -8.67 -12.31
C ILE A 332 10.98 -9.10 -13.60
N ASP A 333 12.28 -8.82 -13.72
CA ASP A 333 13.10 -9.31 -14.83
C ASP A 333 13.01 -10.84 -14.89
N ALA A 334 12.64 -11.38 -16.05
CA ALA A 334 12.34 -12.80 -16.21
C ALA A 334 13.59 -13.69 -16.06
N ASN A 335 14.80 -13.13 -16.15
CA ASN A 335 16.05 -13.88 -16.07
C ASN A 335 16.78 -13.63 -14.75
N THR A 336 16.86 -12.39 -14.29
CA THR A 336 17.64 -12.03 -13.08
C THR A 336 16.80 -12.03 -11.81
N GLY A 337 15.48 -11.95 -11.93
CA GLY A 337 14.59 -11.74 -10.80
C GLY A 337 14.71 -10.35 -10.18
N GLU A 338 15.40 -9.40 -10.81
CA GLU A 338 15.46 -8.04 -10.33
C GLU A 338 14.10 -7.36 -10.47
N TRP A 339 13.74 -6.56 -9.47
CA TRP A 339 12.63 -5.63 -9.62
C TRP A 339 13.05 -4.51 -10.56
N LEU A 340 12.21 -4.19 -11.53
CA LEU A 340 12.47 -3.13 -12.49
C LEU A 340 11.39 -2.06 -12.42
N ASP A 341 11.79 -0.82 -12.61
CA ASP A 341 10.85 0.25 -12.95
C ASP A 341 10.44 0.16 -14.43
N PHE A 342 9.54 1.06 -14.82
CA PHE A 342 9.04 1.19 -16.18
C PHE A 342 10.10 1.63 -17.22
N LEU A 343 11.25 2.14 -16.75
CA LEU A 343 12.43 2.49 -17.56
C LEU A 343 13.45 1.33 -17.62
N ASN A 344 13.07 0.11 -17.21
CA ASN A 344 13.95 -1.06 -17.17
C ASN A 344 15.16 -0.90 -16.23
N ARG A 345 15.10 0.01 -15.24
CA ARG A 345 16.16 0.21 -14.26
C ARG A 345 15.92 -0.63 -13.02
N PRO A 346 16.95 -1.29 -12.46
CA PRO A 346 16.83 -2.03 -11.21
C PRO A 346 16.36 -1.16 -10.05
N LEU A 347 15.41 -1.67 -9.28
CA LEU A 347 14.92 -1.04 -8.06
C LEU A 347 15.70 -1.55 -6.84
N ASN A 348 16.29 -0.60 -6.11
CA ASN A 348 17.10 -0.89 -4.92
C ASN A 348 16.31 -0.73 -3.60
N LYS A 349 15.04 -0.34 -3.66
CA LYS A 349 14.22 -0.14 -2.46
C LYS A 349 13.53 -1.45 -2.05
N PRO A 350 13.54 -1.83 -0.77
CA PRO A 350 12.74 -2.94 -0.29
C PRO A 350 11.25 -2.60 -0.41
N PHE A 351 10.46 -3.52 -0.95
CA PHE A 351 9.00 -3.42 -0.93
C PHE A 351 8.47 -3.87 0.43
N SER A 352 7.27 -3.41 0.77
CA SER A 352 6.60 -3.84 1.99
C SER A 352 6.45 -5.35 2.07
N PRO A 353 6.45 -5.91 3.30
CA PRO A 353 6.16 -7.32 3.52
C PRO A 353 4.80 -7.72 2.95
N ALA A 354 4.62 -9.00 2.65
CA ALA A 354 3.34 -9.57 2.21
C ALA A 354 2.15 -9.17 3.12
N GLY A 355 0.98 -8.95 2.50
CA GLY A 355 -0.26 -8.68 3.23
C GLY A 355 -0.80 -9.94 3.91
N GLU A 356 -1.67 -9.78 4.90
CA GLU A 356 -2.23 -10.90 5.68
C GLU A 356 -2.97 -11.92 4.79
N TRP A 357 -3.71 -11.45 3.79
CA TRP A 357 -4.41 -12.33 2.86
C TRP A 357 -3.45 -13.33 2.18
N LEU A 358 -2.25 -12.88 1.79
CA LEU A 358 -1.29 -13.70 1.05
C LEU A 358 -0.62 -14.73 1.95
N ILE A 359 -0.33 -14.40 3.21
CA ILE A 359 0.28 -15.36 4.15
C ILE A 359 -0.66 -16.54 4.48
N HIS A 360 -1.97 -16.35 4.31
CA HIS A 360 -2.99 -17.39 4.49
C HIS A 360 -3.38 -18.10 3.19
N ALA A 361 -3.26 -17.40 2.06
CA ALA A 361 -3.60 -17.94 0.74
C ALA A 361 -2.47 -18.74 0.11
N ALA A 362 -1.23 -18.25 0.22
CA ALA A 362 -0.08 -18.92 -0.36
C ALA A 362 0.15 -20.29 0.30
N PRO A 363 0.50 -21.33 -0.47
CA PRO A 363 0.80 -22.65 0.06
C PRO A 363 1.88 -22.60 1.13
N GLU A 364 1.64 -23.28 2.25
CA GLU A 364 2.68 -23.44 3.26
C GLU A 364 3.82 -24.29 2.70
N SER A 365 4.94 -23.65 2.40
CA SER A 365 6.15 -24.36 2.01
C SER A 365 6.88 -24.89 3.24
N LYS A 366 7.57 -26.01 3.07
CA LYS A 366 8.55 -26.47 4.05
C LYS A 366 9.54 -25.33 4.28
N ILE A 367 9.87 -25.06 5.54
CA ILE A 367 10.90 -24.06 5.82
C ILE A 367 12.23 -24.61 5.31
N GLU A 368 12.96 -23.84 4.50
CA GLU A 368 14.25 -24.25 3.92
C GLU A 368 15.43 -23.43 4.47
N TYR A 369 15.21 -22.18 4.91
CA TYR A 369 16.23 -21.39 5.60
C TYR A 369 16.59 -21.93 6.98
N ALA A 370 17.87 -21.95 7.36
CA ALA A 370 18.26 -22.52 8.66
C ALA A 370 17.75 -21.72 9.87
N ALA A 371 17.88 -20.40 9.84
CA ALA A 371 17.25 -19.49 10.81
C ALA A 371 17.12 -18.07 10.22
N SER A 372 16.20 -17.28 10.76
CA SER A 372 16.05 -15.84 10.48
C SER A 372 15.90 -15.05 11.77
N ILE A 373 16.06 -13.73 11.72
CA ILE A 373 16.10 -12.87 12.92
C ILE A 373 14.97 -11.85 12.84
N VAL A 374 14.11 -11.81 13.86
CA VAL A 374 13.12 -10.76 14.07
C VAL A 374 13.62 -9.88 15.21
N TRP A 375 13.80 -8.60 14.95
CA TRP A 375 14.33 -7.60 15.87
C TRP A 375 13.28 -6.52 16.09
N ASP A 376 12.78 -6.37 17.32
CA ASP A 376 11.73 -5.40 17.65
C ASP A 376 10.55 -5.46 16.66
N ASN A 377 10.04 -6.67 16.38
CA ASN A 377 8.99 -6.99 15.40
C ASN A 377 9.35 -6.77 13.91
N GLU A 378 10.61 -6.49 13.57
CA GLU A 378 11.07 -6.35 12.18
C GLU A 378 11.94 -7.53 11.75
N LEU A 379 11.69 -8.08 10.57
CA LEU A 379 12.59 -9.08 10.01
C LEU A 379 13.92 -8.42 9.59
N LEU A 380 15.02 -8.81 10.21
CA LEU A 380 16.34 -8.27 9.92
C LEU A 380 16.86 -8.82 8.58
N GLN A 381 17.16 -7.92 7.65
CA GLN A 381 17.78 -8.26 6.36
C GLN A 381 19.25 -8.62 6.57
N LEU A 382 19.58 -9.88 6.32
CA LEU A 382 20.94 -10.40 6.43
C LEU A 382 21.54 -10.56 5.04
N GLN A 383 22.83 -10.25 4.86
CA GLN A 383 23.51 -10.56 3.60
C GLN A 383 23.76 -12.06 3.48
N ASN A 384 24.28 -12.67 4.55
CA ASN A 384 24.54 -14.09 4.62
C ASN A 384 23.56 -14.80 5.55
N GLU A 385 23.27 -16.07 5.27
CA GLU A 385 22.32 -16.83 6.06
C GLU A 385 22.91 -17.30 7.39
N PRO A 386 22.16 -17.18 8.49
CA PRO A 386 22.46 -17.93 9.69
C PRO A 386 22.50 -19.44 9.40
N PHE A 387 23.23 -20.20 10.21
CA PHE A 387 23.17 -21.65 10.16
C PHE A 387 23.17 -22.22 11.58
N ILE A 388 22.67 -23.44 11.70
CA ILE A 388 22.61 -24.14 12.98
C ILE A 388 23.75 -25.15 13.03
N LYS A 389 24.60 -25.05 14.06
CA LYS A 389 25.68 -26.01 14.31
C LYS A 389 25.63 -26.46 15.76
N ASN A 390 25.60 -27.77 15.98
CA ASN A 390 25.54 -28.38 17.31
C ASN A 390 24.40 -27.83 18.20
N GLY A 391 23.26 -27.47 17.61
CA GLY A 391 22.11 -26.91 18.32
C GLY A 391 22.14 -25.39 18.54
N TYR A 392 23.21 -24.70 18.12
CA TYR A 392 23.34 -23.25 18.25
C TYR A 392 23.16 -22.55 16.92
N THR A 393 22.38 -21.47 16.93
CA THR A 393 22.19 -20.59 15.78
C THR A 393 23.35 -19.62 15.68
N LEU A 394 24.16 -19.80 14.65
CA LEU A 394 25.31 -18.96 14.33
C LEU A 394 24.89 -17.93 13.28
N VAL A 395 25.07 -16.65 13.60
CA VAL A 395 24.57 -15.51 12.83
C VAL A 395 25.71 -14.60 12.37
N PRO A 396 25.59 -13.92 11.21
CA PRO A 396 26.58 -12.95 10.75
C PRO A 396 26.78 -11.84 11.79
N PHE A 397 28.01 -11.71 12.28
CA PHE A 397 28.32 -10.85 13.43
C PHE A 397 28.17 -9.36 13.12
N ARG A 398 28.55 -8.94 11.90
CA ARG A 398 28.62 -7.54 11.52
C ARG A 398 27.23 -6.89 11.50
N GLU A 399 26.28 -7.54 10.85
CA GLU A 399 24.92 -7.03 10.65
C GLU A 399 24.20 -6.75 11.98
N LEU A 400 24.32 -7.66 12.95
CA LEU A 400 23.76 -7.47 14.29
C LEU A 400 24.34 -6.25 15.01
N LEU A 401 25.66 -6.12 14.96
CA LEU A 401 26.36 -5.03 15.63
C LEU A 401 26.13 -3.68 14.95
N THR A 402 25.98 -3.67 13.63
CA THR A 402 25.57 -2.48 12.89
C THR A 402 24.16 -2.05 13.28
N LYS A 403 23.19 -2.98 13.36
CA LYS A 403 21.82 -2.66 13.87
C LYS A 403 21.87 -2.14 15.31
N LEU A 404 22.77 -2.67 16.13
CA LEU A 404 23.03 -2.17 17.48
C LEU A 404 23.69 -0.79 17.54
N GLY A 405 24.30 -0.28 16.46
CA GLY A 405 25.11 0.93 16.49
C GLY A 405 26.44 0.76 17.24
N ALA A 406 26.98 -0.47 17.31
CA ALA A 406 28.28 -0.73 17.90
C ALA A 406 29.42 -0.38 16.92
N LYS A 407 30.55 0.09 17.46
CA LYS A 407 31.80 0.23 16.70
C LYS A 407 32.44 -1.14 16.55
N ILE A 408 32.87 -1.48 15.34
CA ILE A 408 33.41 -2.80 15.01
C ILE A 408 34.83 -2.63 14.45
N SER A 409 35.79 -3.37 14.98
CA SER A 409 37.13 -3.50 14.41
C SER A 409 37.52 -4.96 14.22
N TRP A 410 38.37 -5.22 13.22
CA TRP A 410 38.89 -6.54 12.90
C TRP A 410 40.42 -6.50 12.91
N ASP A 411 41.02 -7.38 13.70
CA ASP A 411 42.45 -7.67 13.68
C ASP A 411 42.69 -8.97 12.91
N PRO A 412 43.23 -8.92 11.69
CA PRO A 412 43.47 -10.10 10.88
C PRO A 412 44.63 -10.97 11.43
N VAL A 413 45.59 -10.38 12.14
CA VAL A 413 46.76 -11.09 12.67
C VAL A 413 46.35 -11.90 13.89
N ALA A 414 45.63 -11.27 14.81
CA ALA A 414 45.09 -11.95 15.99
C ALA A 414 43.84 -12.79 15.68
N ARG A 415 43.29 -12.70 14.46
CA ARG A 415 41.98 -13.26 14.06
C ARG A 415 40.90 -12.90 15.08
N LYS A 416 40.82 -11.62 15.43
CA LYS A 416 40.01 -11.10 16.53
C LYS A 416 39.07 -10.00 16.05
N VAL A 417 37.79 -10.12 16.36
CA VAL A 417 36.81 -9.03 16.18
C VAL A 417 36.59 -8.35 17.52
N THR A 418 36.67 -7.02 17.54
CA THR A 418 36.30 -6.22 18.71
C THR A 418 35.06 -5.40 18.38
N ALA A 419 34.08 -5.45 19.28
CA ALA A 419 32.84 -4.70 19.19
C ALA A 419 32.63 -3.88 20.45
N SER A 420 32.38 -2.58 20.32
CA SER A 420 32.16 -1.71 21.47
C SER A 420 30.97 -0.79 21.30
N LYS A 421 30.17 -0.69 22.37
CA LYS A 421 29.03 0.24 22.48
C LYS A 421 28.92 0.68 23.93
N ASN A 422 28.86 1.99 24.17
CA ASN A 422 28.84 2.58 25.51
C ASN A 422 30.00 2.04 26.37
N SER A 423 29.71 1.47 27.54
CA SER A 423 30.68 0.84 28.45
C SER A 423 30.95 -0.64 28.16
N THR A 424 30.33 -1.22 27.13
CA THR A 424 30.43 -2.65 26.81
C THR A 424 31.37 -2.88 25.64
N THR A 425 32.37 -3.74 25.83
CA THR A 425 33.32 -4.20 24.82
C THR A 425 33.36 -5.71 24.79
N ILE A 426 33.22 -6.29 23.60
CA ILE A 426 33.33 -7.72 23.33
C ILE A 426 34.51 -7.95 22.40
N GLU A 427 35.42 -8.84 22.78
CA GLU A 427 36.53 -9.31 21.94
C GLU A 427 36.38 -10.80 21.67
N LEU A 428 36.18 -11.13 20.39
CA LEU A 428 35.93 -12.48 19.90
C LEU A 428 37.08 -12.94 19.03
N THR A 429 37.79 -13.97 19.49
CA THR A 429 38.81 -14.65 18.69
C THR A 429 38.17 -15.80 17.91
N ILE A 430 38.44 -15.86 16.60
CA ILE A 430 37.89 -16.93 15.74
C ILE A 430 38.41 -18.30 16.20
N ASP A 431 37.54 -19.31 16.15
CA ASP A 431 37.77 -20.69 16.56
C ASP A 431 38.06 -20.88 18.07
N SER A 432 37.96 -19.82 18.87
CA SER A 432 38.02 -19.87 20.34
C SER A 432 36.66 -20.26 20.92
N ASP A 433 36.67 -21.02 22.01
CA ASP A 433 35.49 -21.30 22.84
C ASP A 433 35.28 -20.28 23.97
N THR A 434 36.16 -19.28 24.06
CA THR A 434 36.07 -18.16 24.99
C THR A 434 36.08 -16.81 24.27
N THR A 435 35.54 -15.80 24.94
CA THR A 435 35.52 -14.39 24.52
C THR A 435 35.83 -13.50 25.72
N LEU A 436 36.34 -12.29 25.48
CA LEU A 436 36.47 -11.27 26.53
C LEU A 436 35.31 -10.29 26.47
N ILE A 437 34.57 -10.17 27.58
CA ILE A 437 33.53 -9.15 27.78
C ILE A 437 34.03 -8.20 28.86
N ASN A 438 34.26 -6.94 28.49
CA ASN A 438 34.83 -5.92 29.38
C ASN A 438 36.13 -6.39 30.07
N GLY A 439 36.98 -7.09 29.32
CA GLY A 439 38.25 -7.65 29.80
C GLY A 439 38.13 -8.91 30.67
N LYS A 440 36.90 -9.43 30.88
CA LYS A 440 36.68 -10.69 31.61
C LYS A 440 36.40 -11.83 30.63
N GLU A 441 37.04 -12.96 30.85
CA GLU A 441 36.82 -14.15 30.04
C GLU A 441 35.43 -14.75 30.32
N GLN A 442 34.71 -15.05 29.24
CA GLN A 442 33.41 -15.69 29.24
C GLN A 442 33.42 -16.85 28.23
N LYS A 443 32.82 -17.98 28.62
CA LYS A 443 32.69 -19.14 27.74
C LYS A 443 31.58 -18.93 26.71
N LEU A 444 31.86 -19.31 25.46
CA LEU A 444 30.89 -19.36 24.38
C LEU A 444 30.12 -20.68 24.40
N GLU A 445 28.83 -20.63 24.08
CA GLU A 445 28.04 -21.85 23.89
C GLU A 445 28.46 -22.62 22.62
N ALA A 446 28.94 -21.90 21.61
CA ALA A 446 29.62 -22.44 20.44
C ALA A 446 30.73 -21.48 19.97
N PRO A 447 31.86 -21.97 19.44
CA PRO A 447 32.96 -21.12 19.01
C PRO A 447 32.52 -20.18 17.89
N ALA A 448 33.08 -18.96 17.89
CA ALA A 448 32.95 -18.06 16.75
C ALA A 448 33.65 -18.67 15.55
N ILE A 449 33.06 -18.63 14.36
CA ILE A 449 33.66 -19.21 13.16
C ILE A 449 33.82 -18.19 12.05
N LEU A 450 34.82 -18.38 11.20
CA LEU A 450 34.97 -17.66 9.94
C LEU A 450 34.50 -18.58 8.80
N LYS A 451 33.45 -18.16 8.08
CA LYS A 451 32.91 -18.89 6.93
C LYS A 451 32.65 -17.90 5.80
N ASP A 452 33.13 -18.19 4.59
CA ASP A 452 32.95 -17.36 3.40
C ASP A 452 33.36 -15.89 3.62
N GLY A 453 34.46 -15.67 4.37
CA GLY A 453 34.95 -14.33 4.71
C GLY A 453 34.11 -13.56 5.75
N ARG A 454 33.15 -14.21 6.40
CA ARG A 454 32.24 -13.63 7.39
C ARG A 454 32.41 -14.31 8.75
N THR A 455 32.44 -13.51 9.80
CA THR A 455 32.45 -14.02 11.18
C THR A 455 31.02 -14.35 11.60
N TYR A 456 30.83 -15.56 12.11
CA TYR A 456 29.57 -16.03 12.69
C TYR A 456 29.74 -16.35 14.15
N ILE A 457 28.74 -16.00 14.94
CA ILE A 457 28.76 -16.12 16.40
C ILE A 457 27.41 -16.62 16.93
N PRO A 458 27.36 -17.17 18.16
CA PRO A 458 26.09 -17.43 18.82
C PRO A 458 25.35 -16.11 19.05
N ALA A 459 24.14 -15.99 18.48
CA ALA A 459 23.35 -14.76 18.55
C ALA A 459 23.09 -14.31 20.00
N ARG A 460 22.69 -15.26 20.86
CA ARG A 460 22.26 -15.01 22.23
C ARG A 460 23.30 -14.26 23.05
N LEU A 461 24.50 -14.81 23.17
CA LEU A 461 25.54 -14.26 24.04
C LEU A 461 25.82 -12.78 23.74
N VAL A 462 26.01 -12.44 22.47
CA VAL A 462 26.41 -11.09 22.10
C VAL A 462 25.29 -10.10 22.31
N LEU A 463 24.08 -10.46 21.91
CA LEU A 463 22.92 -9.58 22.05
C LEU A 463 22.56 -9.37 23.53
N GLU A 464 22.57 -10.43 24.35
CA GLU A 464 22.34 -10.33 25.80
C GLU A 464 23.44 -9.53 26.51
N THR A 465 24.69 -9.64 26.06
CA THR A 465 25.79 -8.81 26.60
C THR A 465 25.54 -7.31 26.38
N PHE A 466 24.87 -6.94 25.28
CA PHE A 466 24.44 -5.56 25.02
C PHE A 466 23.08 -5.20 25.63
N GLY A 467 22.53 -6.06 26.50
CA GLY A 467 21.30 -5.80 27.25
C GLY A 467 20.01 -6.13 26.52
N LEU A 468 20.08 -6.88 25.41
CA LEU A 468 18.89 -7.30 24.66
C LEU A 468 18.35 -8.63 25.17
N HIS A 469 17.06 -8.87 24.98
CA HIS A 469 16.47 -10.19 25.21
C HIS A 469 16.50 -11.03 23.94
N VAL A 470 16.93 -12.30 24.03
CA VAL A 470 16.96 -13.22 22.87
C VAL A 470 16.14 -14.49 23.09
N GLY A 471 15.07 -14.64 22.31
CA GLY A 471 14.24 -15.84 22.21
C GLY A 471 14.50 -16.68 20.96
N TRP A 472 13.95 -17.89 20.94
CA TRP A 472 13.95 -18.77 19.77
C TRP A 472 12.56 -19.37 19.57
N ASN A 473 11.98 -19.14 18.39
CA ASN A 473 10.78 -19.83 17.94
C ASN A 473 11.19 -21.01 17.05
N LYS A 474 11.00 -22.23 17.56
CA LYS A 474 11.42 -23.46 16.88
C LYS A 474 10.60 -23.76 15.62
N GLU A 475 9.30 -23.51 15.67
CA GLU A 475 8.36 -23.83 14.58
C GLU A 475 8.64 -23.00 13.33
N SER A 476 8.88 -21.71 13.51
CA SER A 476 9.20 -20.76 12.44
C SER A 476 10.71 -20.56 12.23
N ARG A 477 11.55 -21.22 13.03
CA ARG A 477 13.02 -21.05 13.03
C ARG A 477 13.47 -19.57 13.11
N LEU A 478 12.85 -18.82 14.01
CA LEU A 478 13.10 -17.39 14.19
C LEU A 478 13.87 -17.13 15.50
N VAL A 479 14.97 -16.40 15.41
CA VAL A 479 15.62 -15.74 16.55
C VAL A 479 14.84 -14.46 16.82
N LEU A 480 14.31 -14.33 18.03
CA LEU A 480 13.49 -13.19 18.43
C LEU A 480 14.35 -12.27 19.32
N VAL A 481 14.52 -11.01 18.92
CA VAL A 481 15.37 -10.05 19.63
C VAL A 481 14.52 -8.88 20.06
N SER A 482 14.60 -8.51 21.35
CA SER A 482 13.93 -7.34 21.91
C SER A 482 14.91 -6.38 22.56
N SER A 483 14.73 -5.09 22.26
CA SER A 483 15.52 -3.99 22.83
C SER A 483 14.89 -3.34 24.06
N ASP A 484 13.63 -3.65 24.38
CA ASP A 484 12.86 -3.03 25.47
C ASP A 484 13.06 -3.70 26.84
N GLY A 485 13.87 -4.76 26.89
CA GLY A 485 14.13 -5.55 28.09
C GLY A 485 13.13 -6.67 28.38
N ASN A 486 12.08 -6.83 27.56
CA ASN A 486 11.09 -7.91 27.68
C ASN A 486 11.29 -8.98 26.61
N PRO A 487 10.83 -10.23 26.84
CA PRO A 487 10.79 -11.23 25.78
C PRO A 487 9.86 -10.79 24.65
N LEU A 488 10.35 -10.84 23.41
CA LEU A 488 9.52 -10.63 22.22
C LEU A 488 8.58 -11.84 22.04
N VAL A 489 7.26 -11.59 22.07
CA VAL A 489 6.23 -12.60 21.86
C VAL A 489 5.42 -12.22 20.62
N LEU A 490 5.53 -13.02 19.57
CA LEU A 490 4.79 -12.84 18.33
C LEU A 490 3.47 -13.61 18.38
N SER A 491 2.39 -12.99 17.91
CA SER A 491 1.12 -13.67 17.62
C SER A 491 1.29 -14.74 16.52
N PRO A 492 0.36 -15.70 16.38
CA PRO A 492 0.42 -16.71 15.32
C PRO A 492 0.54 -16.12 13.90
N ASP A 493 -0.14 -15.00 13.63
CA ASP A 493 -0.13 -14.39 12.30
C ASP A 493 1.16 -13.60 12.04
N GLU A 494 1.73 -12.92 13.05
CA GLU A 494 3.07 -12.33 12.95
C GLU A 494 4.14 -13.40 12.70
N GLN A 495 4.05 -14.56 13.37
CA GLN A 495 4.96 -15.68 13.12
C GLN A 495 4.87 -16.17 11.68
N LYS A 496 3.64 -16.37 11.16
CA LYS A 496 3.41 -16.76 9.76
C LYS A 496 3.95 -15.71 8.78
N LYS A 497 3.71 -14.43 9.04
CA LYS A 497 4.23 -13.32 8.23
C LYS A 497 5.74 -13.33 8.15
N HIS A 498 6.43 -13.39 9.29
CA HIS A 498 7.88 -13.43 9.34
C HIS A 498 8.44 -14.71 8.70
N ARG A 499 7.83 -15.87 8.93
CA ARG A 499 8.20 -17.14 8.28
C ARG A 499 8.08 -17.04 6.76
N PHE A 500 6.95 -16.54 6.27
CA PHE A 500 6.69 -16.37 4.83
C PHE A 500 7.73 -15.46 4.20
N GLN A 501 7.98 -14.29 4.79
CA GLN A 501 8.96 -13.34 4.28
C GLN A 501 10.39 -13.87 4.34
N ALA A 502 10.76 -14.57 5.42
CA ALA A 502 12.06 -15.21 5.55
C ALA A 502 12.30 -16.27 4.48
N GLN A 503 11.29 -17.12 4.23
CA GLN A 503 11.35 -18.11 3.15
C GLN A 503 11.45 -17.44 1.78
N LEU A 504 10.67 -16.38 1.52
CA LEU A 504 10.73 -15.64 0.27
C LEU A 504 12.12 -15.02 0.03
N ASN A 505 12.73 -14.45 1.08
CA ASN A 505 14.08 -13.89 1.01
C ASN A 505 15.12 -14.99 0.71
N TRP A 506 14.97 -16.17 1.31
CA TRP A 506 15.84 -17.33 1.08
C TRP A 506 15.74 -17.83 -0.37
N GLU A 507 14.51 -18.08 -0.85
CA GLU A 507 14.26 -18.55 -2.22
C GLU A 507 14.84 -17.57 -3.25
N ASN A 508 14.67 -16.27 -3.01
CA ASN A 508 15.22 -15.22 -3.88
C ASN A 508 16.75 -15.22 -3.91
N LYS A 509 17.42 -15.52 -2.81
CA LYS A 509 18.89 -15.62 -2.79
C LYS A 509 19.40 -16.85 -3.52
N MET A 510 18.70 -17.99 -3.43
CA MET A 510 19.12 -19.23 -4.10
C MET A 510 19.02 -19.16 -5.63
N HIS A 511 18.21 -18.23 -6.15
CA HIS A 511 18.04 -18.01 -7.59
C HIS A 511 18.91 -16.87 -8.16
N LYS A 512 19.64 -16.14 -7.30
CA LYS A 512 20.63 -15.13 -7.69
C LYS A 512 22.03 -15.75 -7.66
#